data_AF-A0A1I7UJQ6-F1
#
_entry.id   AF-A0A1I7UJQ6-F1
#
_cell.length_a   1.000
_cell.length_b   1.000
_cell.length_c   1.000
_cell.angle_alpha   90.00
_cell.angle_beta   90.00
_cell.angle_gamma   90.00
#
_symmetry.space_group_name_H-M   'P 1'
#
loop_
_entity.id
_entity.type
_entity.pdbx_description
1 polymer ?
#
loop_
_entity_poly.entity_id
_entity_poly.type
_entity_poly.pdbx_seq_one_letter_code
_entity_poly.pdbx_strand_id
1 'polypeptide(L)'
;MTESEFTNLVFTVEKFDQILKAYSAYKQFMPDYVWEPIEKITDEQKTQAVQMVNDYHAGQFEPKNYNDMIAILKKSYPALAGPYETMYNKYKDQVAKLGPKGQEYCNGLEAQMYADASPDRVIWACHIFNNAKSAVSGAKALLLDDSEAAKIEEAFPEAVSFLNSKEFDAYAIVVNNLKTLDCDKDREQVFNTIKLFDKHSVLTSNT
;
A
#
# COMPACT_ATOMS: atom_id res chain seq x y z
N MET A 1 -5.35 18.57 -11.26
CA MET A 1 -4.35 18.79 -10.21
C MET A 1 -2.95 18.91 -10.80
N THR A 2 -2.15 19.88 -10.34
CA THR A 2 -0.69 20.00 -10.53
C THR A 2 0.06 19.20 -9.46
N GLU A 3 1.37 19.01 -9.62
CA GLU A 3 2.20 18.33 -8.59
C GLU A 3 2.13 19.07 -7.24
N SER A 4 2.20 20.41 -7.26
CA SER A 4 2.12 21.22 -6.04
C SER A 4 0.74 21.12 -5.38
N GLU A 5 -0.35 21.12 -6.17
CA GLU A 5 -1.70 20.88 -5.64
C GLU A 5 -1.84 19.47 -5.04
N PHE A 6 -1.17 18.47 -5.61
CA PHE A 6 -1.18 17.10 -5.11
C PHE A 6 -0.41 16.97 -3.79
N THR A 7 0.78 17.57 -3.71
CA THR A 7 1.58 17.61 -2.48
C THR A 7 0.78 18.23 -1.33
N ASN A 8 0.01 19.28 -1.60
CA ASN A 8 -0.76 20.01 -0.60
C ASN A 8 -2.22 19.52 -0.46
N LEU A 9 -2.55 18.36 -1.03
CA LEU A 9 -3.93 17.85 -1.00
C LEU A 9 -4.36 17.49 0.43
N VAL A 10 -5.48 18.10 0.85
CA VAL A 10 -6.22 17.71 2.05
C VAL A 10 -7.26 16.67 1.68
N PHE A 11 -7.15 15.47 2.25
CA PHE A 11 -8.11 14.40 2.05
C PHE A 11 -9.42 14.71 2.77
N THR A 12 -10.53 14.27 2.16
CA THR A 12 -11.89 14.35 2.70
C THR A 12 -12.51 12.96 2.78
N VAL A 13 -13.57 12.82 3.57
CA VAL A 13 -14.34 11.56 3.63
C VAL A 13 -14.95 11.23 2.26
N GLU A 14 -15.44 12.23 1.53
CA GLU A 14 -15.94 12.03 0.17
C GLU A 14 -14.86 11.47 -0.76
N LYS A 15 -13.64 12.02 -0.73
CA LYS A 15 -12.53 11.52 -1.53
C LYS A 15 -12.15 10.10 -1.11
N PHE A 16 -12.18 9.81 0.19
CA PHE A 16 -11.95 8.46 0.69
C PHE A 16 -13.02 7.48 0.18
N ASP A 17 -14.31 7.84 0.19
CA ASP A 17 -15.37 7.00 -0.37
C ASP A 17 -15.21 6.76 -1.88
N GLN A 18 -14.79 7.77 -2.65
CA GLN A 18 -14.46 7.61 -4.07
C GLN A 18 -13.32 6.60 -4.27
N ILE A 19 -12.30 6.64 -3.41
CA ILE A 19 -11.18 5.67 -3.43
C ILE A 19 -11.71 4.28 -3.11
N LEU A 20 -12.44 4.10 -2.02
CA LEU A 20 -13.00 2.79 -1.65
C LEU A 20 -13.84 2.19 -2.78
N LYS A 21 -14.67 3.01 -3.43
CA LYS A 21 -15.46 2.60 -4.60
C LYS A 21 -14.58 2.16 -5.77
N ALA A 22 -13.55 2.93 -6.13
CA ALA A 22 -12.65 2.61 -7.23
C ALA A 22 -11.85 1.32 -6.97
N TYR A 23 -11.36 1.12 -5.75
CA TYR A 23 -10.55 -0.04 -5.39
C TYR A 23 -11.38 -1.31 -5.16
N SER A 24 -12.69 -1.21 -4.96
CA SER A 24 -13.59 -2.38 -4.85
C SER A 24 -13.57 -3.31 -6.07
N ALA A 25 -13.16 -2.81 -7.24
CA ALA A 25 -12.97 -3.61 -8.44
C ALA A 25 -11.85 -4.67 -8.30
N TYR A 26 -10.94 -4.49 -7.34
CA TYR A 26 -9.79 -5.38 -7.10
C TYR A 26 -9.96 -6.27 -5.86
N LYS A 27 -11.14 -6.26 -5.22
CA LYS A 27 -11.34 -6.97 -3.95
C LYS A 27 -11.03 -8.47 -4.01
N GLN A 28 -11.20 -9.09 -5.17
CA GLN A 28 -10.88 -10.50 -5.43
C GLN A 28 -9.38 -10.86 -5.28
N PHE A 29 -8.51 -9.85 -5.24
CA PHE A 29 -7.06 -9.97 -5.07
C PHE A 29 -6.60 -9.63 -3.64
N MET A 30 -7.54 -9.34 -2.75
CA MET A 30 -7.25 -9.00 -1.35
C MET A 30 -7.75 -10.12 -0.44
N PRO A 31 -6.96 -10.53 0.56
CA PRO A 31 -7.45 -11.44 1.58
C PRO A 31 -8.65 -10.84 2.33
N ASP A 32 -9.61 -11.68 2.71
CA ASP A 32 -10.83 -11.24 3.41
C ASP A 32 -10.52 -10.47 4.70
N TYR A 33 -9.48 -10.87 5.43
CA TYR A 33 -9.06 -10.18 6.65
C TYR A 33 -8.59 -8.74 6.40
N VAL A 34 -8.30 -8.35 5.15
CA VAL A 34 -8.02 -6.96 4.74
C VAL A 34 -9.27 -6.27 4.20
N TRP A 35 -10.02 -6.93 3.32
CA TRP A 35 -11.15 -6.29 2.63
C TRP A 35 -12.40 -6.14 3.52
N GLU A 36 -12.71 -7.14 4.35
CA GLU A 36 -13.92 -7.12 5.19
C GLU A 36 -13.97 -5.90 6.14
N PRO A 37 -12.88 -5.53 6.85
CA PRO A 37 -12.87 -4.30 7.64
C PRO A 37 -13.07 -3.02 6.81
N ILE A 38 -12.59 -2.99 5.57
CA ILE A 38 -12.75 -1.85 4.66
C ILE A 38 -14.21 -1.75 4.18
N GLU A 39 -14.83 -2.88 3.83
CA GLU A 39 -16.23 -2.92 3.39
C GLU A 39 -17.20 -2.53 4.52
N LYS A 40 -16.84 -2.84 5.77
CA LYS A 40 -17.65 -2.57 6.97
C LYS A 40 -17.23 -1.29 7.71
N ILE A 41 -16.41 -0.45 7.09
CA ILE A 41 -15.86 0.74 7.74
C ILE A 41 -16.98 1.71 8.15
N THR A 42 -16.96 2.16 9.40
CA THR A 42 -17.95 3.09 9.95
C THR A 42 -17.63 4.54 9.60
N ASP A 43 -18.60 5.45 9.70
CA ASP A 43 -18.37 6.88 9.45
C ASP A 43 -17.34 7.49 10.41
N GLU A 44 -17.31 7.03 11.67
CA GLU A 44 -16.27 7.43 12.63
C GLU A 44 -14.89 6.97 12.19
N GLN A 45 -14.77 5.72 11.72
CA GLN A 45 -13.51 5.17 11.20
C GLN A 45 -13.07 5.90 9.94
N LYS A 46 -13.98 6.22 9.01
CA LYS A 46 -13.67 7.03 7.82
C LYS A 46 -13.13 8.41 8.21
N THR A 47 -13.78 9.06 9.19
CA THR A 47 -13.36 10.37 9.69
C THR A 47 -11.95 10.30 10.27
N GLN A 48 -11.67 9.31 11.14
CA GLN A 48 -10.35 9.14 11.72
C GLN A 48 -9.29 8.72 10.68
N ALA A 49 -9.65 7.93 9.67
CA ALA A 49 -8.73 7.53 8.60
C ALA A 49 -8.28 8.74 7.78
N VAL A 50 -9.24 9.59 7.40
CA VAL A 50 -8.96 10.86 6.71
C VAL A 50 -8.10 11.78 7.58
N GLN A 51 -8.44 11.91 8.86
CA GLN A 51 -7.66 12.72 9.80
C GLN A 51 -6.22 12.22 9.91
N MET A 52 -6.03 10.91 10.10
CA MET A 52 -4.72 10.28 10.19
C MET A 52 -3.87 10.51 8.95
N VAL A 53 -4.44 10.34 7.75
CA VAL A 53 -3.73 10.59 6.49
C VAL A 53 -3.31 12.06 6.37
N ASN A 54 -4.19 12.99 6.74
CA ASN A 54 -3.88 14.42 6.71
C ASN A 54 -2.80 14.79 7.73
N ASP A 55 -2.88 14.27 8.95
CA ASP A 55 -1.90 14.53 10.01
C ASP A 55 -0.52 13.96 9.65
N TYR A 56 -0.48 12.77 9.03
CA TYR A 56 0.75 12.18 8.50
C TYR A 56 1.39 13.08 7.44
N HIS A 57 0.63 13.52 6.43
CA HIS A 57 1.15 14.41 5.39
C HIS A 57 1.44 15.84 5.86
N ALA A 58 0.88 16.24 7.00
CA ALA A 58 1.27 17.46 7.72
C ALA A 58 2.54 17.29 8.57
N GLY A 59 3.16 16.09 8.56
CA GLY A 59 4.40 15.81 9.31
C GLY A 59 4.21 15.69 10.82
N GLN A 60 2.99 15.43 11.30
CA GLN A 60 2.72 15.36 12.74
C GLN A 60 3.27 14.07 13.39
N PHE A 61 3.44 13.01 12.61
CA PHE A 61 4.03 11.75 13.06
C PHE A 61 4.65 11.00 11.88
N GLU A 62 5.62 10.13 12.18
CA GLU A 62 6.27 9.27 11.20
C GLU A 62 6.64 7.93 11.88
N PRO A 63 5.82 6.88 11.74
CA PRO A 63 6.04 5.63 12.45
C PRO A 63 7.23 4.90 11.84
N LYS A 64 8.12 4.34 12.67
CA LYS A 64 9.32 3.63 12.18
C LYS A 64 9.12 2.12 12.06
N ASN A 65 7.99 1.62 12.58
CA ASN A 65 7.60 0.22 12.55
C ASN A 65 6.12 0.09 12.95
N TYR A 66 5.61 -1.14 12.94
CA TYR A 66 4.23 -1.44 13.34
C TYR A 66 3.89 -1.05 14.78
N ASN A 67 4.80 -1.25 15.74
CA ASN A 67 4.54 -0.93 17.15
C ASN A 67 4.36 0.58 17.35
N ASP A 68 5.11 1.40 16.61
CA ASP A 68 4.93 2.85 16.60
C ASP A 68 3.57 3.23 15.99
N MET A 69 3.23 2.62 14.84
CA MET A 69 1.94 2.88 14.17
C MET A 69 0.75 2.54 15.08
N ILE A 70 0.73 1.36 15.71
CA ILE A 70 -0.39 0.98 16.57
C ILE A 70 -0.46 1.83 17.84
N ALA A 71 0.67 2.30 18.38
CA ALA A 71 0.68 3.23 19.50
C ALA A 71 0.06 4.59 19.13
N ILE A 72 0.35 5.09 17.93
CA ILE A 72 -0.25 6.32 17.39
C ILE A 72 -1.76 6.13 17.19
N LEU A 73 -2.18 5.01 16.57
CA LEU A 73 -3.60 4.68 16.38
C LEU A 73 -4.34 4.64 17.72
N LYS A 74 -3.81 3.90 18.72
CA LYS A 74 -4.46 3.79 20.04
C LYS A 74 -4.60 5.15 20.75
N LYS A 75 -3.67 6.07 20.52
CA LYS A 75 -3.66 7.41 21.16
C LYS A 75 -4.56 8.42 20.44
N SER A 76 -4.45 8.49 19.11
CA SER A 76 -4.99 9.60 18.32
C SER A 76 -6.17 9.19 17.43
N TYR A 77 -6.26 7.90 17.07
CA TYR A 77 -7.26 7.37 16.15
C TYR A 77 -7.86 6.03 16.66
N PRO A 78 -8.47 6.03 17.87
CA PRO A 78 -8.82 4.80 18.57
C PRO A 78 -9.85 3.93 17.84
N ALA A 79 -10.69 4.50 16.97
CA ALA A 79 -11.68 3.73 16.20
C ALA A 79 -11.00 2.85 15.12
N LEU A 80 -9.78 3.19 14.72
CA LEU A 80 -8.99 2.44 13.74
C LEU A 80 -8.08 1.38 14.37
N ALA A 81 -7.69 1.56 15.64
CA ALA A 81 -6.68 0.73 16.28
C ALA A 81 -7.05 -0.76 16.30
N GLY A 82 -8.26 -1.10 16.73
CA GLY A 82 -8.73 -2.49 16.82
C GLY A 82 -8.78 -3.22 15.47
N PRO A 83 -9.45 -2.63 14.44
CA PRO A 83 -9.41 -3.17 13.08
C PRO A 83 -7.99 -3.35 12.55
N TYR A 84 -7.13 -2.33 12.67
CA TYR A 84 -5.76 -2.38 12.18
C TYR A 84 -4.92 -3.48 12.85
N GLU A 85 -5.03 -3.62 14.18
CA GLU A 85 -4.34 -4.67 14.94
C GLU A 85 -4.83 -6.07 14.54
N THR A 86 -6.12 -6.23 14.29
CA THR A 86 -6.69 -7.50 13.82
C THR A 86 -6.15 -7.87 12.43
N MET A 87 -6.15 -6.91 11.49
CA MET A 87 -5.61 -7.13 10.13
C MET A 87 -4.14 -7.53 10.18
N TYR A 88 -3.33 -6.80 10.95
CA TYR A 88 -1.90 -7.06 11.03
C TYR A 88 -1.58 -8.40 11.70
N ASN A 89 -2.27 -8.76 12.79
CA ASN A 89 -2.07 -10.06 13.43
C ASN A 89 -2.41 -11.20 12.48
N LYS A 90 -3.50 -11.08 11.70
CA LYS A 90 -3.84 -12.06 10.65
C LYS A 90 -2.77 -12.14 9.55
N TYR A 91 -2.23 -11.00 9.13
CA TYR A 91 -1.09 -10.98 8.21
C TYR A 91 0.12 -11.73 8.78
N LYS A 92 0.51 -11.49 10.04
CA LYS A 92 1.63 -12.20 10.67
C LYS A 92 1.38 -13.70 10.82
N ASP A 93 0.14 -14.10 11.11
CA ASP A 93 -0.26 -15.52 11.11
C ASP A 93 -0.05 -16.18 9.74
N GLN A 94 -0.33 -15.47 8.64
CA GLN A 94 -0.08 -15.99 7.29
C GLN A 94 1.41 -16.01 6.95
N VAL A 95 2.16 -14.97 7.30
CA VAL A 95 3.62 -14.93 7.09
C VAL A 95 4.29 -16.10 7.81
N ALA A 96 3.84 -16.46 9.02
CA ALA A 96 4.41 -17.57 9.79
C ALA A 96 4.26 -18.94 9.10
N LYS A 97 3.34 -19.09 8.13
CA LYS A 97 3.17 -20.32 7.34
C LYS A 97 4.15 -20.43 6.16
N LEU A 98 4.79 -19.32 5.79
CA LEU A 98 5.75 -19.30 4.69
C LEU A 98 7.04 -20.06 5.04
N GLY A 99 7.80 -20.46 4.01
CA GLY A 99 9.16 -20.94 4.21
C GLY A 99 10.11 -19.79 4.59
N PRO A 100 11.37 -20.10 4.95
CA PRO A 100 12.32 -19.10 5.41
C PRO A 100 12.51 -17.94 4.41
N LYS A 101 12.53 -18.21 3.10
CA LYS A 101 12.70 -17.16 2.08
C LYS A 101 11.45 -16.29 1.97
N GLY A 102 10.26 -16.89 2.03
CA GLY A 102 9.00 -16.14 2.04
C GLY A 102 8.88 -15.24 3.27
N GLN A 103 9.26 -15.73 4.45
CA GLN A 103 9.27 -14.93 5.68
C GLN A 103 10.27 -13.77 5.60
N GLU A 104 11.49 -14.02 5.13
CA GLU A 104 12.51 -12.99 4.94
C GLU A 104 12.02 -11.91 3.97
N TYR A 105 11.43 -12.31 2.85
CA TYR A 105 10.86 -11.40 1.87
C TYR A 105 9.74 -10.52 2.45
N CYS A 106 8.76 -11.11 3.14
CA CYS A 106 7.66 -10.37 3.76
C CYS A 106 8.14 -9.41 4.85
N ASN A 107 9.08 -9.83 5.70
CA ASN A 107 9.65 -8.97 6.74
C ASN A 107 10.50 -7.84 6.13
N GLY A 108 11.22 -8.13 5.04
CA GLY A 108 11.99 -7.13 4.29
C GLY A 108 11.10 -6.07 3.65
N LEU A 109 10.00 -6.48 3.00
CA LEU A 109 9.01 -5.55 2.46
C LEU A 109 8.40 -4.66 3.54
N GLU A 110 8.05 -5.23 4.69
CA GLU A 110 7.49 -4.48 5.81
C GLU A 110 8.49 -3.43 6.33
N ALA A 111 9.75 -3.83 6.54
CA ALA A 111 10.80 -2.89 6.97
C ALA A 111 11.04 -1.79 5.93
N GLN A 112 11.04 -2.13 4.65
CA GLN A 112 11.19 -1.17 3.56
C GLN A 112 10.04 -0.16 3.52
N MET A 113 8.79 -0.60 3.74
CA MET A 113 7.62 0.30 3.77
C MET A 113 7.80 1.43 4.79
N TYR A 114 8.32 1.14 5.98
CA TYR A 114 8.59 2.16 7.00
C TYR A 114 9.84 2.98 6.71
N ALA A 115 10.87 2.39 6.09
CA ALA A 115 12.07 3.12 5.67
C ALA A 115 11.79 4.12 4.53
N ASP A 116 10.85 3.77 3.64
CA ASP A 116 10.43 4.61 2.51
C ASP A 116 9.40 5.67 2.89
N ALA A 117 8.81 5.57 4.08
CA ALA A 117 7.75 6.44 4.53
C ALA A 117 8.20 7.91 4.47
N SER A 118 7.41 8.74 3.80
CA SER A 118 7.60 10.19 3.76
C SER A 118 6.25 10.92 3.89
N PRO A 119 6.19 12.02 4.67
CA PRO A 119 5.01 12.88 4.71
C PRO A 119 4.82 13.64 3.39
N ASP A 120 5.87 13.83 2.59
CA ASP A 120 5.74 14.31 1.22
C ASP A 120 5.25 13.17 0.32
N ARG A 121 4.05 13.35 -0.24
CA ARG A 121 3.35 12.37 -1.09
C ARG A 121 4.14 11.98 -2.33
N VAL A 122 4.84 12.94 -2.94
CA VAL A 122 5.60 12.73 -4.18
C VAL A 122 6.90 12.00 -3.87
N ILE A 123 7.59 12.38 -2.80
CA ILE A 123 8.78 11.64 -2.33
C ILE A 123 8.41 10.21 -1.95
N TRP A 124 7.30 10.02 -1.23
CA TRP A 124 6.85 8.69 -0.85
C TRP A 124 6.51 7.82 -2.07
N ALA A 125 5.79 8.37 -3.05
CA ALA A 125 5.53 7.68 -4.32
C ALA A 125 6.81 7.35 -5.10
N CYS A 126 7.80 8.25 -5.09
CA CYS A 126 9.10 8.00 -5.70
C CYS A 126 9.81 6.79 -5.07
N HIS A 127 9.85 6.70 -3.74
CA HIS A 127 10.42 5.55 -3.05
C HIS A 127 9.69 4.24 -3.45
N ILE A 128 8.36 4.26 -3.48
CA ILE A 128 7.55 3.13 -3.94
C ILE A 128 7.93 2.72 -5.37
N PHE A 129 8.04 3.67 -6.30
CA PHE A 129 8.39 3.38 -7.69
C PHE A 129 9.81 2.83 -7.84
N ASN A 130 10.77 3.36 -7.08
CA ASN A 130 12.14 2.88 -7.07
C ASN A 130 12.24 1.43 -6.55
N ASN A 131 11.37 1.05 -5.61
CA ASN A 131 11.35 -0.29 -5.00
C ASN A 131 10.37 -1.26 -5.67
N ALA A 132 9.46 -0.78 -6.51
CA ALA A 132 8.44 -1.62 -7.16
C ALA A 132 9.04 -2.76 -7.99
N LYS A 133 10.17 -2.51 -8.66
CA LYS A 133 10.86 -3.53 -9.46
C LYS A 133 11.38 -4.68 -8.61
N SER A 134 12.05 -4.38 -7.49
CA SER A 134 12.59 -5.42 -6.60
C SER A 134 11.46 -6.21 -5.96
N ALA A 135 10.39 -5.54 -5.49
CA ALA A 135 9.19 -6.20 -4.96
C ALA A 135 8.55 -7.16 -5.98
N VAL A 136 8.25 -6.69 -7.21
CA VAL A 136 7.66 -7.55 -8.25
C VAL A 136 8.54 -8.75 -8.59
N SER A 137 9.84 -8.52 -8.77
CA SER A 137 10.77 -9.60 -9.11
C SER A 137 10.93 -10.62 -7.98
N GLY A 138 10.99 -10.17 -6.72
CA GLY A 138 11.09 -11.04 -5.55
C GLY A 138 9.86 -11.92 -5.36
N ALA A 139 8.66 -11.34 -5.49
CA ALA A 139 7.41 -12.10 -5.43
C ALA A 139 7.34 -13.18 -6.52
N LYS A 140 7.68 -12.85 -7.77
CA LYS A 140 7.72 -13.84 -8.87
C LYS A 140 8.77 -14.91 -8.65
N ALA A 141 9.96 -14.55 -8.15
CA ALA A 141 11.01 -15.52 -7.87
C ALA A 141 10.58 -16.54 -6.80
N LEU A 142 9.85 -16.09 -5.77
CA LEU A 142 9.31 -16.97 -4.74
C LEU A 142 8.25 -17.94 -5.28
N LEU A 143 7.39 -17.51 -6.22
CA LEU A 143 6.42 -18.41 -6.87
C LEU A 143 7.05 -19.45 -7.79
N LEU A 144 8.27 -19.20 -8.28
CA LEU A 144 9.03 -20.13 -9.10
C LEU A 144 9.96 -21.02 -8.29
N ASP A 145 10.05 -20.80 -6.97
CA ASP A 145 10.85 -21.62 -6.06
C ASP A 145 10.02 -22.78 -5.52
N ASP A 146 10.34 -24.01 -5.96
CA ASP A 146 9.65 -25.24 -5.55
C ASP A 146 9.58 -25.43 -4.02
N SER A 147 10.50 -24.83 -3.26
CA SER A 147 10.52 -24.92 -1.79
C SER A 147 9.58 -23.92 -1.09
N GLU A 148 9.06 -22.93 -1.82
CA GLU A 148 8.23 -21.83 -1.30
C GLU A 148 6.84 -21.80 -1.94
N ALA A 149 6.70 -22.11 -3.23
CA ALA A 149 5.49 -21.88 -4.03
C ALA A 149 4.20 -22.40 -3.37
N ALA A 150 4.19 -23.67 -2.93
CA ALA A 150 3.01 -24.27 -2.29
C ALA A 150 2.62 -23.60 -0.96
N LYS A 151 3.61 -23.14 -0.18
CA LYS A 151 3.36 -22.44 1.10
C LYS A 151 2.79 -21.05 0.87
N ILE A 152 3.22 -20.39 -0.21
CA ILE A 152 2.69 -19.08 -0.60
C ILE A 152 1.26 -19.21 -1.09
N GLU A 153 0.96 -20.24 -1.90
CA GLU A 153 -0.40 -20.52 -2.35
C GLU A 153 -1.34 -20.82 -1.17
N GLU A 154 -0.86 -21.54 -0.15
CA GLU A 154 -1.65 -21.79 1.07
C GLU A 154 -1.85 -20.53 1.92
N ALA A 155 -0.80 -19.72 2.10
CA ALA A 155 -0.84 -18.57 3.00
C ALA A 155 -1.50 -17.32 2.38
N PHE A 156 -1.33 -17.13 1.07
CA PHE A 156 -1.77 -15.94 0.32
C PHE A 156 -2.33 -16.30 -1.06
N PRO A 157 -3.39 -17.12 -1.16
CA PRO A 157 -3.94 -17.57 -2.44
C PRO A 157 -4.41 -16.41 -3.33
N GLU A 158 -4.94 -15.33 -2.75
CA GLU A 158 -5.37 -14.13 -3.48
C GLU A 158 -4.18 -13.39 -4.11
N ALA A 159 -3.03 -13.37 -3.42
CA ALA A 159 -1.80 -12.79 -3.95
C ALA A 159 -1.25 -13.63 -5.10
N VAL A 160 -1.32 -14.97 -5.01
CA VAL A 160 -0.95 -15.86 -6.13
C VAL A 160 -1.85 -15.63 -7.34
N SER A 161 -3.17 -15.53 -7.12
CA SER A 161 -4.15 -15.20 -8.15
C SER A 161 -3.81 -13.87 -8.84
N PHE A 162 -3.52 -12.83 -8.05
CA PHE A 162 -3.12 -11.53 -8.58
C PHE A 162 -1.82 -11.60 -9.37
N LEU A 163 -0.78 -12.23 -8.83
CA LEU A 163 0.53 -12.35 -9.50
C LEU A 163 0.44 -13.10 -10.82
N ASN A 164 -0.58 -13.93 -11.03
CA ASN A 164 -0.84 -14.66 -12.28
C ASN A 164 -1.91 -14.00 -13.17
N SER A 165 -2.39 -12.81 -12.81
CA SER A 165 -3.39 -12.05 -13.55
C SER A 165 -2.79 -11.20 -14.67
N LYS A 166 -3.62 -10.87 -15.68
CA LYS A 166 -3.22 -9.95 -16.76
C LYS A 166 -2.99 -8.53 -16.26
N GLU A 167 -3.71 -8.14 -15.21
CA GLU A 167 -3.57 -6.88 -14.51
C GLU A 167 -2.16 -6.74 -13.92
N PHE A 168 -1.66 -7.81 -13.28
CA PHE A 168 -0.30 -7.82 -12.77
C PHE A 168 0.73 -7.85 -13.89
N ASP A 169 0.52 -8.59 -14.97
CA ASP A 169 1.44 -8.57 -16.12
C ASP A 169 1.58 -7.16 -16.71
N ALA A 170 0.46 -6.43 -16.86
CA ALA A 170 0.48 -5.04 -17.30
C ALA A 170 1.23 -4.13 -16.32
N TYR A 171 0.98 -4.29 -15.00
CA TYR A 171 1.70 -3.56 -13.96
C TYR A 171 3.21 -3.85 -13.99
N ALA A 172 3.59 -5.13 -14.07
CA ALA A 172 4.96 -5.62 -14.13
C ALA A 172 5.71 -5.04 -15.33
N ILE A 173 5.07 -4.92 -16.50
CA ILE A 173 5.66 -4.26 -17.67
C ILE A 173 6.01 -2.81 -17.36
N VAL A 174 5.09 -2.05 -16.76
CA VAL A 174 5.36 -0.63 -16.45
C VAL A 174 6.51 -0.52 -15.45
N VAL A 175 6.43 -1.21 -14.31
CA VAL A 175 7.43 -1.06 -13.24
C VAL A 175 8.82 -1.57 -13.63
N ASN A 176 8.92 -2.61 -14.46
CA ASN A 176 10.22 -3.08 -14.93
C ASN A 176 10.91 -2.11 -15.90
N ASN A 177 10.12 -1.23 -16.55
CA ASN A 177 10.61 -0.19 -17.44
C ASN A 177 10.80 1.17 -16.75
N LEU A 178 10.43 1.30 -15.47
CA LEU A 178 10.76 2.49 -14.68
C LEU A 178 12.27 2.54 -14.49
N LYS A 179 12.86 3.69 -14.81
CA LYS A 179 14.23 4.02 -14.42
C LYS A 179 14.22 4.43 -12.95
N THR A 180 15.35 4.25 -12.28
CA THR A 180 15.56 4.83 -10.96
C THR A 180 15.36 6.35 -11.05
N LEU A 181 14.53 6.87 -10.17
CA LEU A 181 14.15 8.28 -10.07
C LEU A 181 14.96 8.96 -8.96
N ASP A 182 15.43 10.17 -9.22
CA ASP A 182 15.92 11.10 -8.20
C ASP A 182 14.72 11.78 -7.57
N CYS A 183 14.37 11.42 -6.33
CA CYS A 183 13.11 11.85 -5.72
C CYS A 183 13.01 13.37 -5.53
N ASP A 184 14.14 14.07 -5.42
CA ASP A 184 14.14 15.53 -5.29
C ASP A 184 14.01 16.23 -6.65
N LYS A 185 14.60 15.65 -7.71
CA LYS A 185 14.66 16.29 -9.04
C LYS A 185 13.54 15.85 -9.99
N ASP A 186 13.06 14.63 -9.86
CA ASP A 186 12.13 14.00 -10.80
C ASP A 186 10.67 14.09 -10.35
N ARG A 187 10.34 15.00 -9.42
CA ARG A 187 9.00 15.16 -8.82
C ARG A 187 7.86 15.23 -9.84
N GLU A 188 8.04 16.01 -10.92
CA GLU A 188 7.02 16.13 -11.97
C GLU A 188 6.83 14.81 -12.73
N GLN A 189 7.93 14.08 -13.01
CA GLN A 189 7.85 12.77 -13.62
C GLN A 189 7.14 11.78 -12.69
N VAL A 190 7.47 11.77 -11.39
CA VAL A 190 6.80 10.94 -10.38
C VAL A 190 5.30 11.24 -10.36
N PHE A 191 4.90 12.51 -10.33
CA PHE A 191 3.49 12.89 -10.34
C PHE A 191 2.78 12.46 -11.64
N ASN A 192 3.45 12.58 -12.79
CA ASN A 192 2.93 12.07 -14.07
C ASN A 192 2.75 10.55 -14.05
N THR A 193 3.66 9.82 -13.40
CA THR A 193 3.53 8.37 -13.20
C THR A 193 2.34 8.04 -12.28
N ILE A 194 2.12 8.79 -11.19
CA ILE A 194 0.93 8.62 -10.33
C ILE A 194 -0.36 8.76 -11.15
N LYS A 195 -0.46 9.80 -11.99
CA LYS A 195 -1.63 10.01 -12.88
C LYS A 195 -1.85 8.84 -13.83
N LEU A 196 -0.79 8.25 -14.37
CA LEU A 196 -0.89 7.08 -15.25
C LEU A 196 -1.48 5.86 -14.53
N PHE A 197 -1.14 5.68 -13.25
CA PHE A 197 -1.64 4.57 -12.44
C PHE A 197 -3.03 4.83 -11.84
N ASP A 198 -3.41 6.10 -11.63
CA ASP A 198 -4.73 6.53 -11.17
C ASP A 198 -5.77 6.50 -12.32
N LYS A 199 -6.07 5.30 -12.81
CA LYS A 199 -6.98 5.07 -13.96
C LYS A 199 -8.39 5.62 -13.76
N HIS A 200 -8.83 5.74 -12.51
CA HIS A 200 -10.14 6.30 -12.16
C HIS A 200 -10.09 7.81 -11.92
N SER A 201 -8.90 8.42 -12.00
CA SER A 201 -8.63 9.83 -11.72
C SER A 201 -9.11 10.26 -10.33
N VAL A 202 -9.12 9.33 -9.36
CA VAL A 202 -9.65 9.60 -8.03
C VAL A 202 -8.61 10.29 -7.16
N LEU A 203 -7.33 10.03 -7.32
CA LEU A 203 -6.27 10.69 -6.55
C LEU A 203 -5.81 12.00 -7.20
N THR A 204 -5.94 12.11 -8.51
CA THR A 204 -5.30 13.16 -9.32
C THR A 204 -6.27 14.11 -10.01
N SER A 205 -7.58 13.86 -9.90
CA SER A 205 -8.62 14.83 -10.27
C SER A 205 -8.98 15.77 -9.11
N ASN A 206 -9.36 16.98 -9.48
CA ASN A 206 -9.95 17.99 -8.58
C ASN A 206 -11.44 17.75 -8.32
N THR A 207 -12.05 16.78 -9.01
CA THR A 207 -13.43 16.32 -8.84
C THR A 207 -13.53 15.17 -7.86
#